data_AF-A0A4Z1CAE2-F1
#
_entry.id   AF-A0A4Z1CAE2-F1
#
_cell.length_a   1.000
_cell.length_b   1.000
_cell.length_c   1.000
_cell.angle_alpha   90.00
_cell.angle_beta   90.00
_cell.angle_gamma   90.00
#
_symmetry.space_group_name_H-M   'P 1'
#
loop_
_entity.id
_entity.type
_entity.pdbx_description
1 polymer ?
#
loop_
_entity_poly.entity_id
_entity_poly.type
_entity_poly.pdbx_seq_one_letter_code
_entity_poly.pdbx_strand_id
1 'polypeptide(L)'
;MTDPVISHSPLLFNDPRIGLRIRPAQTDDLSTRAAMRILDDLLARPGNRAIAAPAIGLPLRYLALRRGADLLHVLGPRLSAASDFHVNRAETSPATGPMRRHAWRAGKVTLTGTQPSGLPIEEELDGALAISVQQAMDLLDSTAPFDWITPFHRMWADGANPVIRARFEGINSALHQAPWQGDAGTVGPFLTLDPRHVQVLDDAGAPVGRLDALNPSRPACALGRRCLGILIATSALTHVMIAAPRRTPLAVALLSMLPDLTLHHATEGWPLRAMNALQLTPGCRAAALSDPVPEGSGPRMDAILLDGGAAWLHGPEATALMRLQSRRLSGGAAVLLVCCPAPAPGIEDLLQSIFPALYVIEDAEAGTIYVAAKARLDLPAARSRAMRRAGQLGHPDLIRPATEGRQMIAKSGERRAQ
;
A
#
# COMPACT_ATOMS: atom_id res chain seq x y z
N MET A 1 28.76 41.89 0.94
CA MET A 1 27.39 41.45 1.26
C MET A 1 27.08 40.27 0.37
N THR A 2 27.11 39.05 0.89
CA THR A 2 26.62 37.87 0.18
C THR A 2 25.10 37.87 0.28
N ASP A 3 24.42 37.99 -0.86
CA ASP A 3 22.98 37.79 -0.93
C ASP A 3 22.62 36.44 -0.27
N PRO A 4 21.49 36.36 0.46
CA PRO A 4 21.03 35.10 1.00
C PRO A 4 20.86 34.11 -0.16
N VAL A 5 21.63 33.03 -0.15
CA VAL A 5 21.53 31.97 -1.14
C VAL A 5 20.13 31.36 -1.01
N ILE A 6 19.24 31.74 -1.92
CA ILE A 6 17.92 31.12 -2.04
C ILE A 6 18.16 29.70 -2.52
N SER A 7 18.11 28.75 -1.58
CA SER A 7 18.23 27.33 -1.92
C SER A 7 16.94 26.87 -2.57
N HIS A 8 16.96 26.74 -3.89
CA HIS A 8 15.88 26.09 -4.61
C HIS A 8 15.87 24.59 -4.31
N SER A 9 14.67 24.01 -4.22
CA SER A 9 14.45 22.57 -4.12
C SER A 9 13.38 22.19 -5.13
N PRO A 10 13.44 20.99 -5.72
CA PRO A 10 12.36 20.48 -6.56
C PRO A 10 11.04 20.46 -5.79
N LEU A 11 9.96 20.76 -6.50
CA LEU A 11 8.60 20.70 -5.99
C LEU A 11 8.21 19.26 -5.68
N LEU A 12 7.42 19.09 -4.63
CA LEU A 12 6.82 17.80 -4.30
C LEU A 12 5.64 17.52 -5.24
N PHE A 13 5.33 16.23 -5.41
CA PHE A 13 4.23 15.76 -6.28
C PHE A 13 2.86 16.36 -5.95
N ASN A 14 2.66 16.87 -4.73
CA ASN A 14 1.41 17.48 -4.27
C ASN A 14 1.40 19.02 -4.41
N ASP A 15 2.46 19.64 -4.96
CA ASP A 15 2.47 21.07 -5.25
C ASP A 15 1.56 21.36 -6.47
N PRO A 16 0.62 22.33 -6.38
CA PRO A 16 -0.34 22.60 -7.46
C PRO A 16 0.30 23.14 -8.75
N ARG A 17 1.58 23.55 -8.72
CA ARG A 17 2.32 23.95 -9.92
C ARG A 17 2.76 22.74 -10.74
N ILE A 18 2.81 21.56 -10.16
CA ILE A 18 2.97 20.30 -10.89
C ILE A 18 1.71 20.06 -11.71
N GLY A 19 1.86 19.85 -13.03
CA GLY A 19 0.74 19.62 -13.95
C GLY A 19 0.19 20.88 -14.61
N LEU A 20 0.80 22.05 -14.38
CA LEU A 20 0.53 23.23 -15.18
C LEU A 20 0.79 22.95 -16.68
N ARG A 21 -0.03 23.56 -17.55
CA ARG A 21 0.08 23.36 -19.00
C ARG A 21 1.45 23.78 -19.52
N ILE A 22 2.19 22.80 -20.05
CA ILE A 22 3.53 22.98 -20.60
C ILE A 22 3.50 23.88 -21.84
N ARG A 23 4.39 24.87 -21.88
CA ARG A 23 4.63 25.78 -23.01
C ARG A 23 6.02 25.53 -23.62
N PRO A 24 6.23 25.78 -24.92
CA PRO A 24 7.56 25.74 -25.51
C PRO A 24 8.52 26.71 -24.80
N ALA A 25 9.74 26.26 -24.52
CA ALA A 25 10.81 27.13 -24.02
C ALA A 25 11.46 27.89 -25.18
N GLN A 26 11.87 29.13 -24.93
CA GLN A 26 12.50 30.02 -25.92
C GLN A 26 13.71 30.71 -25.29
N THR A 27 14.76 30.94 -26.07
CA THR A 27 16.04 31.49 -25.57
C THR A 27 15.93 32.94 -25.09
N ASP A 28 15.03 33.70 -25.70
CA ASP A 28 14.74 35.10 -25.41
C ASP A 28 13.75 35.29 -24.24
N ASP A 29 13.09 34.22 -23.79
CA ASP A 29 12.15 34.25 -22.68
C ASP A 29 12.84 34.34 -21.30
N LEU A 30 12.35 35.28 -20.47
CA LEU A 30 12.82 35.48 -19.10
C LEU A 30 12.62 34.23 -18.24
N SER A 31 11.51 33.51 -18.43
CA SER A 31 11.21 32.31 -17.64
C SER A 31 12.19 31.18 -17.96
N THR A 32 12.57 31.03 -19.23
CA THR A 32 13.57 30.05 -19.67
C THR A 32 14.96 30.38 -19.09
N ARG A 33 15.39 31.65 -19.11
CA ARG A 33 16.65 32.06 -18.46
C ARG A 33 16.65 31.83 -16.95
N ALA A 34 15.53 32.10 -16.28
CA ALA A 34 15.38 31.81 -14.86
C ALA A 34 15.46 30.30 -14.59
N ALA A 35 14.81 29.47 -15.42
CA ALA A 35 14.89 28.03 -15.32
C ALA A 35 16.32 27.52 -15.48
N MET A 36 17.09 28.04 -16.44
CA MET A 36 18.50 27.66 -16.64
C MET A 36 19.32 27.83 -15.35
N ARG A 37 19.31 29.04 -14.77
CA ARG A 37 20.05 29.32 -13.53
C ARG A 37 19.63 28.43 -12.37
N ILE A 38 18.33 28.24 -12.16
CA ILE A 38 17.82 27.42 -11.05
C ILE A 38 18.23 25.95 -11.23
N LEU A 39 18.15 25.43 -12.47
CA LEU A 39 18.52 24.04 -12.75
C LEU A 39 20.03 23.81 -12.64
N ASP A 40 20.87 24.80 -12.96
CA ASP A 40 22.32 24.74 -12.74
C ASP A 40 22.64 24.54 -11.26
N ASP A 41 22.04 25.36 -10.40
CA ASP A 41 22.22 25.28 -8.95
C ASP A 41 21.73 23.94 -8.37
N LEU A 42 20.64 23.38 -8.92
CA LEU A 42 20.10 22.10 -8.50
C LEU A 42 20.93 20.90 -8.98
N LEU A 43 21.50 20.98 -10.17
CA LEU A 43 22.35 19.94 -10.75
C LEU A 43 23.78 20.00 -10.25
N ALA A 44 24.26 21.13 -9.76
CA ALA A 44 25.55 21.22 -9.05
C ALA A 44 25.56 20.33 -7.79
N ARG A 45 24.39 20.09 -7.19
CA ARG A 45 24.25 19.25 -6.00
C ARG A 45 24.44 17.75 -6.32
N PRO A 46 24.95 16.93 -5.38
CA PRO A 46 25.03 15.49 -5.56
C PRO A 46 23.65 14.85 -5.77
N GLY A 47 23.60 13.74 -6.52
CA GLY A 47 22.41 12.89 -6.65
C GLY A 47 21.55 13.15 -7.90
N ASN A 48 21.32 14.41 -8.28
CA ASN A 48 20.50 14.73 -9.46
C ASN A 48 21.31 14.57 -10.76
N ARG A 49 20.70 13.97 -11.78
CA ARG A 49 21.33 13.78 -13.11
C ARG A 49 20.58 14.46 -14.24
N ALA A 50 19.26 14.59 -14.13
CA ALA A 50 18.43 15.34 -15.05
C ALA A 50 17.23 15.93 -14.29
N ILE A 51 16.83 17.15 -14.63
CA ILE A 51 15.69 17.84 -14.02
C ILE A 51 14.96 18.62 -15.11
N ALA A 52 13.63 18.49 -15.17
CA ALA A 52 12.78 19.28 -16.06
C ALA A 52 12.26 20.54 -15.36
N ALA A 53 12.00 21.60 -16.13
CA ALA A 53 11.49 22.87 -15.63
C ALA A 53 10.21 22.76 -14.75
N PRO A 54 9.26 21.86 -15.02
CA PRO A 54 8.09 21.71 -14.17
C PRO A 54 8.44 21.31 -12.74
N ALA A 55 9.56 20.61 -12.53
CA ALA A 55 10.04 20.24 -11.20
C ALA A 55 10.40 21.45 -10.33
N ILE A 56 10.55 22.65 -10.91
CA ILE A 56 10.78 23.92 -10.18
C ILE A 56 9.59 24.88 -10.32
N GLY A 57 8.45 24.41 -10.80
CA GLY A 57 7.22 25.19 -10.95
C GLY A 57 7.15 26.05 -12.20
N LEU A 58 8.05 25.83 -13.17
CA LEU A 58 8.03 26.52 -14.45
C LEU A 58 7.48 25.59 -15.53
N PRO A 59 6.28 25.85 -16.10
CA PRO A 59 5.65 24.95 -17.06
C PRO A 59 6.23 25.14 -18.47
N LEU A 60 7.53 24.87 -18.60
CA LEU A 60 8.29 25.02 -19.83
C LEU A 60 8.76 23.65 -20.33
N ARG A 61 8.73 23.45 -21.65
CA ARG A 61 9.30 22.27 -22.29
C ARG A 61 10.81 22.43 -22.37
N TYR A 62 11.45 22.22 -21.23
CA TYR A 62 12.87 22.43 -21.01
C TYR A 62 13.36 21.48 -19.93
N LEU A 63 14.54 20.89 -20.14
CA LEU A 63 15.25 20.11 -19.15
C LEU A 63 16.74 20.43 -19.18
N ALA A 64 17.39 20.23 -18.03
CA ALA A 64 18.84 20.23 -17.93
C ALA A 64 19.30 18.85 -17.44
N LEU A 65 20.49 18.43 -17.88
CA LEU A 65 21.12 17.20 -17.43
C LEU A 65 22.61 17.40 -17.20
N ARG A 66 23.17 16.60 -16.28
CA ARG A 66 24.59 16.60 -15.94
C ARG A 66 25.24 15.30 -16.40
N ARG A 67 26.30 15.42 -17.21
CA ARG A 67 27.14 14.31 -17.68
C ARG A 67 28.57 14.56 -17.24
N GLY A 68 28.97 13.92 -16.14
CA GLY A 68 30.26 14.21 -15.52
C GLY A 68 30.31 15.66 -15.00
N ALA A 69 31.26 16.44 -15.50
CA ALA A 69 31.39 17.86 -15.18
C ALA A 69 30.52 18.75 -16.09
N ASP A 70 30.04 18.23 -17.21
CA ASP A 70 29.32 19.01 -18.21
C ASP A 70 27.83 19.10 -17.87
N LEU A 71 27.26 20.28 -18.09
CA LEU A 71 25.84 20.53 -17.95
C LEU A 71 25.25 20.86 -19.32
N LEU A 72 24.22 20.13 -19.71
CA LEU A 72 23.56 20.26 -20.99
C LEU A 72 22.14 20.76 -20.79
N HIS A 73 21.82 21.86 -21.46
CA HIS A 73 20.49 22.46 -21.50
C HIS A 73 19.79 22.07 -22.80
N VAL A 74 18.58 21.53 -22.69
CA VAL A 74 17.81 21.06 -23.85
C VAL A 74 16.47 21.76 -23.87
N LEU A 75 16.27 22.63 -24.86
CA LEU A 75 15.00 23.26 -25.20
C LEU A 75 14.19 22.31 -26.10
N GLY A 76 12.88 22.24 -25.85
CA GLY A 76 11.99 21.37 -26.60
C GLY A 76 12.38 19.88 -26.62
N PRO A 77 12.85 19.29 -25.50
CA PRO A 77 13.37 17.93 -25.48
C PRO A 77 12.35 16.89 -25.97
N ARG A 78 12.83 15.86 -26.65
CA ARG A 78 12.06 14.69 -27.09
C ARG A 78 12.92 13.42 -27.01
N LEU A 79 12.30 12.29 -26.75
CA LEU A 79 12.95 10.99 -26.91
C LEU A 79 12.67 10.48 -28.33
N SER A 80 13.70 10.40 -29.19
CA SER A 80 13.55 9.96 -30.59
C SER A 80 13.68 8.44 -30.74
N ALA A 81 14.41 7.79 -29.85
CA ALA A 81 14.59 6.34 -29.82
C ALA A 81 14.70 5.83 -28.38
N ALA A 82 14.34 4.56 -28.18
CA ALA A 82 14.44 3.85 -26.91
C ALA A 82 14.81 2.38 -27.16
N SER A 83 15.66 1.83 -26.30
CA SER A 83 15.94 0.39 -26.29
C SER A 83 14.79 -0.41 -25.68
N ASP A 84 15.00 -1.73 -25.55
CA ASP A 84 14.10 -2.59 -24.79
C ASP A 84 13.89 -2.11 -23.35
N PHE A 85 12.67 -2.32 -22.88
CA PHE A 85 12.24 -1.95 -21.54
C PHE A 85 12.56 -3.06 -20.53
N HIS A 86 13.03 -2.65 -19.37
CA HIS A 86 13.25 -3.50 -18.21
C HIS A 86 12.62 -2.87 -16.98
N VAL A 87 12.40 -3.67 -15.93
CA VAL A 87 11.89 -3.16 -14.66
C VAL A 87 13.03 -2.43 -13.94
N ASN A 88 12.94 -1.11 -13.88
CA ASN A 88 13.71 -0.31 -12.95
C ASN A 88 13.15 -0.50 -11.55
N ARG A 89 13.98 -1.00 -10.63
CA ARG A 89 13.57 -1.32 -9.26
C ARG A 89 13.84 -0.16 -8.31
N ALA A 90 12.93 0.04 -7.36
CA ALA A 90 13.06 1.06 -6.33
C ALA A 90 13.35 2.47 -6.87
N GLU A 91 12.73 2.83 -8.00
CA GLU A 91 12.85 4.15 -8.58
C GLU A 91 12.35 5.22 -7.60
N THR A 92 13.20 6.21 -7.32
CA THR A 92 12.82 7.44 -6.59
C THR A 92 12.96 8.66 -7.50
N SER A 93 12.33 9.76 -7.11
CA SER A 93 12.46 11.03 -7.82
C SER A 93 12.57 12.19 -6.83
N PRO A 94 13.14 13.34 -7.21
CA PRO A 94 13.16 14.51 -6.34
C PRO A 94 11.75 14.95 -5.90
N ALA A 95 10.75 14.78 -6.77
CA ALA A 95 9.36 15.15 -6.47
C ALA A 95 8.65 14.19 -5.49
N THR A 96 9.14 12.96 -5.36
CA THR A 96 8.55 11.94 -4.47
C THR A 96 9.43 11.62 -3.26
N GLY A 97 10.62 12.22 -3.17
CA GLY A 97 11.55 12.01 -2.08
C GLY A 97 11.90 10.52 -1.90
N PRO A 98 11.75 9.95 -0.69
CA PRO A 98 12.09 8.57 -0.40
C PRO A 98 11.08 7.54 -0.94
N MET A 99 9.95 7.97 -1.50
CA MET A 99 8.95 7.05 -2.04
C MET A 99 9.49 6.35 -3.28
N ARG A 100 9.48 5.02 -3.22
CA ARG A 100 9.94 4.13 -4.28
C ARG A 100 8.76 3.56 -5.06
N ARG A 101 8.99 3.32 -6.34
CA ARG A 101 8.14 2.50 -7.22
C ARG A 101 8.98 1.55 -8.07
N HIS A 102 8.36 0.50 -8.59
CA HIS A 102 8.89 -0.18 -9.78
C HIS A 102 8.34 0.51 -11.03
N ALA A 103 9.17 0.70 -12.05
CA ALA A 103 8.77 1.34 -13.30
C ALA A 103 9.45 0.66 -14.50
N TRP A 104 8.75 0.55 -15.61
CA TRP A 104 9.37 0.13 -16.86
C TRP A 104 10.19 1.29 -17.44
N ARG A 105 11.47 1.03 -17.71
CA ARG A 105 12.38 2.00 -18.32
C ARG A 105 13.18 1.37 -19.45
N ALA A 106 13.44 2.14 -20.48
CA ALA A 106 14.43 1.77 -21.48
C ALA A 106 15.84 1.93 -20.88
N GLY A 107 16.72 0.95 -21.12
CA GLY A 107 18.11 1.01 -20.67
C GLY A 107 18.95 2.05 -21.40
N LYS A 108 18.56 2.37 -22.64
CA LYS A 108 19.12 3.43 -23.46
C LYS A 108 18.03 4.24 -24.13
N VAL A 109 18.25 5.54 -24.30
CA VAL A 109 17.37 6.45 -25.03
C VAL A 109 18.18 7.47 -25.83
N THR A 110 17.62 7.96 -26.93
CA THR A 110 18.18 9.09 -27.68
C THR A 110 17.38 10.34 -27.39
N LEU A 111 18.02 11.34 -26.77
CA LEU A 111 17.44 12.64 -26.46
C LEU A 111 17.74 13.63 -27.58
N THR A 112 16.70 14.27 -28.10
CA THR A 112 16.82 15.33 -29.11
C THR A 112 16.24 16.65 -28.62
N GLY A 113 16.71 17.76 -29.19
CA GLY A 113 16.21 19.10 -28.89
C GLY A 113 17.11 20.18 -29.45
N THR A 114 17.14 21.34 -28.79
CA THR A 114 17.97 22.47 -29.18
C THR A 114 18.67 23.08 -27.98
N GLN A 115 19.94 23.43 -28.11
CA GLN A 115 20.68 24.19 -27.10
C GLN A 115 20.17 25.63 -27.02
N PRO A 116 20.44 26.35 -25.92
CA PRO A 116 20.21 27.79 -25.84
C PRO A 116 20.94 28.62 -26.90
N SER A 117 22.00 28.08 -27.51
CA SER A 117 22.72 28.67 -28.64
C SER A 117 21.97 28.55 -29.98
N GLY A 118 20.90 27.76 -30.04
CA GLY A 118 20.18 27.44 -31.28
C GLY A 118 20.71 26.19 -32.00
N LEU A 119 21.79 25.57 -31.51
CA LEU A 119 22.33 24.34 -32.12
C LEU A 119 21.45 23.13 -31.80
N PRO A 120 21.19 22.23 -32.78
CA PRO A 120 20.46 20.99 -32.51
C PRO A 120 21.27 20.06 -31.59
N ILE A 121 20.56 19.27 -30.79
CA ILE A 121 21.12 18.24 -29.91
C ILE A 121 20.56 16.89 -30.34
N GLU A 122 21.43 15.90 -30.40
CA GLU A 122 21.09 14.49 -30.44
C GLU A 122 22.09 13.73 -29.57
N GLU A 123 21.62 13.18 -28.45
CA GLU A 123 22.47 12.55 -27.44
C GLU A 123 21.95 11.15 -27.12
N GLU A 124 22.82 10.15 -27.27
CA GLU A 124 22.57 8.80 -26.77
C GLU A 124 22.90 8.72 -25.28
N LEU A 125 21.92 8.30 -24.50
CA LEU A 125 22.00 8.20 -23.04
C LEU A 125 21.78 6.76 -22.61
N ASP A 126 22.49 6.32 -21.56
CA ASP A 126 22.32 5.00 -20.97
C ASP A 126 22.26 5.04 -19.43
N GLY A 127 21.92 3.88 -18.87
CA GLY A 127 21.98 3.61 -17.43
C GLY A 127 21.17 4.61 -16.59
N ALA A 128 21.78 5.10 -15.50
CA ALA A 128 21.12 6.00 -14.57
C ALA A 128 20.76 7.36 -15.19
N LEU A 129 21.51 7.82 -16.21
CA LEU A 129 21.22 9.09 -16.89
C LEU A 129 20.01 8.94 -17.82
N ALA A 130 19.93 7.85 -18.59
CA ALA A 130 18.75 7.54 -19.40
C ALA A 130 17.48 7.44 -18.55
N ILE A 131 17.55 6.79 -17.39
CA ILE A 131 16.41 6.70 -16.45
C ILE A 131 16.02 8.09 -15.95
N SER A 132 17.00 8.90 -15.52
CA SER A 132 16.73 10.26 -15.00
C SER A 132 16.09 11.17 -16.06
N VAL A 133 16.52 11.06 -17.31
CA VAL A 133 15.90 11.80 -18.42
C VAL A 133 14.48 11.31 -18.68
N GLN A 134 14.23 9.99 -18.70
CA GLN A 134 12.86 9.46 -18.80
C GLN A 134 11.95 9.99 -17.68
N GLN A 135 12.44 10.05 -16.44
CA GLN A 135 11.70 10.65 -15.31
C GLN A 135 11.41 12.14 -15.50
N ALA A 136 12.39 12.90 -16.01
CA ALA A 136 12.21 14.31 -16.33
C ALA A 136 11.19 14.50 -17.48
N MET A 137 11.20 13.60 -18.47
CA MET A 137 10.25 13.58 -19.57
C MET A 137 8.82 13.22 -19.11
N ASP A 138 8.65 12.35 -18.10
CA ASP A 138 7.33 12.05 -17.52
C ASP A 138 6.62 13.36 -17.07
N LEU A 139 7.37 14.33 -16.51
CA LEU A 139 6.82 15.64 -16.12
C LEU A 139 6.45 16.57 -17.28
N LEU A 140 7.03 16.34 -18.45
CA LEU A 140 6.82 17.16 -19.65
C LEU A 140 5.71 16.59 -20.54
N ASP A 141 5.56 15.27 -20.59
CA ASP A 141 4.70 14.58 -21.55
C ASP A 141 3.45 13.97 -20.89
N SER A 142 3.49 13.62 -19.59
CA SER A 142 2.36 13.00 -18.93
C SER A 142 1.33 14.03 -18.46
N THR A 143 0.05 13.74 -18.69
CA THR A 143 -1.05 14.45 -18.04
C THR A 143 -1.20 14.10 -16.56
N ALA A 144 -0.59 13.00 -16.12
CA ALA A 144 -0.66 12.50 -14.75
C ALA A 144 0.66 11.81 -14.34
N PRO A 145 1.78 12.53 -14.22
CA PRO A 145 3.10 11.93 -13.90
C PRO A 145 3.16 11.19 -12.56
N PHE A 146 2.17 11.44 -11.69
CA PHE A 146 2.06 10.88 -10.34
C PHE A 146 0.77 10.07 -10.14
N ASP A 147 0.21 9.49 -11.20
CA ASP A 147 -0.97 8.61 -11.13
C ASP A 147 -0.78 7.37 -10.23
N TRP A 148 0.47 6.92 -10.08
CA TRP A 148 0.89 5.84 -9.19
C TRP A 148 0.86 6.22 -7.71
N ILE A 149 0.73 7.50 -7.35
CA ILE A 149 0.61 7.96 -5.96
C ILE A 149 -0.76 7.58 -5.41
N THR A 150 -0.75 6.56 -4.56
CA THR A 150 -1.93 5.97 -3.91
C THR A 150 -2.25 6.66 -2.57
N PRO A 151 -3.40 6.35 -1.92
CA PRO A 151 -3.69 6.82 -0.57
C PRO A 151 -2.58 6.55 0.45
N PHE A 152 -1.91 5.39 0.37
CA PHE A 152 -0.76 5.05 1.22
C PHE A 152 0.35 6.10 1.13
N HIS A 153 0.72 6.51 -0.08
CA HIS A 153 1.76 7.53 -0.31
C HIS A 153 1.33 8.91 0.17
N ARG A 154 0.06 9.28 -0.02
CA ARG A 154 -0.47 10.57 0.46
C ARG A 154 -0.47 10.64 1.99
N MET A 155 -0.92 9.59 2.65
CA MET A 155 -0.84 9.48 4.12
C MET A 155 0.60 9.59 4.63
N TRP A 156 1.56 9.02 3.89
CA TRP A 156 2.99 9.17 4.22
C TRP A 156 3.46 10.63 4.05
N ALA A 157 3.16 11.28 2.92
CA ALA A 157 3.54 12.68 2.68
C ALA A 157 2.93 13.64 3.71
N ASP A 158 1.65 13.46 4.04
CA ASP A 158 0.91 14.33 4.94
C ASP A 158 1.15 14.02 6.43
N GLY A 159 1.78 12.86 6.73
CA GLY A 159 2.04 12.40 8.08
C GLY A 159 3.05 13.27 8.82
N ALA A 160 2.61 13.94 9.89
CA ALA A 160 3.49 14.70 10.77
C ALA A 160 4.25 13.81 11.79
N ASN A 161 3.73 12.62 12.11
CA ASN A 161 4.32 11.75 13.12
C ASN A 161 5.54 10.99 12.54
N PRO A 162 6.75 11.16 13.08
CA PRO A 162 7.96 10.54 12.55
C PRO A 162 7.94 9.01 12.64
N VAL A 163 7.31 8.43 13.67
CA VAL A 163 7.19 6.97 13.82
C VAL A 163 6.32 6.37 12.72
N ILE A 164 5.22 7.06 12.40
CA ILE A 164 4.32 6.65 11.32
C ILE A 164 5.03 6.78 9.96
N ARG A 165 5.77 7.87 9.73
CA ARG A 165 6.56 8.06 8.50
C ARG A 165 7.63 6.98 8.33
N ALA A 166 8.37 6.65 9.40
CA ALA A 166 9.38 5.60 9.37
C ALA A 166 8.76 4.24 9.03
N ARG A 167 7.55 3.95 9.54
CA ARG A 167 6.79 2.75 9.18
C ARG A 167 6.42 2.72 7.70
N PHE A 168 5.87 3.82 7.17
CA PHE A 168 5.56 3.93 5.74
C PHE A 168 6.80 3.72 4.86
N GLU A 169 7.92 4.33 5.25
CA GLU A 169 9.20 4.17 4.56
C GLU A 169 9.72 2.74 4.61
N GLY A 170 9.69 2.10 5.78
CA GLY A 170 10.11 0.71 5.96
C GLY A 170 9.31 -0.25 5.09
N ILE A 171 7.99 -0.09 5.07
CA ILE A 171 7.08 -0.87 4.21
C ILE A 171 7.43 -0.66 2.73
N ASN A 172 7.47 0.59 2.27
CA ASN A 172 7.73 0.91 0.86
C ASN A 172 9.14 0.46 0.42
N SER A 173 10.15 0.62 1.28
CA SER A 173 11.52 0.17 1.02
C SER A 173 11.58 -1.34 0.84
N ALA A 174 11.01 -2.10 1.78
CA ALA A 174 11.07 -3.56 1.76
C ALA A 174 10.37 -4.14 0.53
N LEU A 175 9.23 -3.58 0.12
CA LEU A 175 8.49 -4.04 -1.05
C LEU A 175 9.26 -3.75 -2.35
N HIS A 176 9.93 -2.60 -2.46
CA HIS A 176 10.61 -2.21 -3.69
C HIS A 176 12.06 -2.69 -3.79
N GLN A 177 12.63 -3.18 -2.69
CA GLN A 177 13.92 -3.88 -2.67
C GLN A 177 13.76 -5.39 -2.85
N ALA A 178 12.53 -5.90 -2.92
CA ALA A 178 12.29 -7.30 -3.16
C ALA A 178 12.92 -7.75 -4.49
N PRO A 179 13.60 -8.90 -4.51
CA PRO A 179 14.24 -9.40 -5.71
C PRO A 179 13.19 -9.76 -6.77
N TRP A 180 13.59 -9.72 -8.04
CA TRP A 180 12.69 -10.02 -9.15
C TRP A 180 12.58 -11.53 -9.37
N GLN A 181 11.42 -12.03 -9.81
CA GLN A 181 11.21 -13.47 -10.05
C GLN A 181 12.21 -14.08 -11.05
N GLY A 182 12.76 -13.28 -11.96
CA GLY A 182 13.79 -13.72 -12.91
C GLY A 182 15.23 -13.70 -12.37
N ASP A 183 15.48 -13.19 -11.15
CA ASP A 183 16.82 -13.10 -10.58
C ASP A 183 17.30 -14.48 -10.10
N ALA A 184 18.50 -14.90 -10.49
CA ALA A 184 19.08 -16.18 -10.04
C ALA A 184 19.33 -16.18 -8.52
N GLY A 185 19.03 -17.30 -7.85
CA GLY A 185 19.33 -17.47 -6.43
C GLY A 185 18.46 -16.62 -5.49
N THR A 186 17.20 -16.38 -5.86
CA THR A 186 16.27 -15.53 -5.12
C THR A 186 16.02 -16.06 -3.71
N VAL A 187 16.60 -15.42 -2.70
CA VAL A 187 16.36 -15.73 -1.28
C VAL A 187 15.85 -14.47 -0.59
N GLY A 188 14.65 -14.54 -0.02
CA GLY A 188 14.08 -13.42 0.72
C GLY A 188 12.65 -13.68 1.17
N PRO A 189 12.08 -12.83 2.04
CA PRO A 189 10.69 -12.93 2.45
C PRO A 189 9.69 -12.43 1.38
N PHE A 190 10.21 -11.83 0.30
CA PHE A 190 9.43 -11.23 -0.77
C PHE A 190 9.96 -11.63 -2.14
N LEU A 191 9.07 -11.64 -3.12
CA LEU A 191 9.37 -11.86 -4.53
C LEU A 191 8.53 -10.91 -5.39
N THR A 192 9.19 -10.05 -6.16
CA THR A 192 8.50 -9.12 -7.07
C THR A 192 8.03 -9.89 -8.30
N LEU A 193 6.71 -9.87 -8.54
CA LEU A 193 6.05 -10.57 -9.64
C LEU A 193 5.89 -9.65 -10.86
N ASP A 194 5.49 -8.41 -10.59
CA ASP A 194 5.30 -7.35 -11.57
C ASP A 194 5.52 -5.98 -10.90
N PRO A 195 5.48 -4.85 -11.64
CA PRO A 195 5.73 -3.54 -11.04
C PRO A 195 4.79 -3.13 -9.91
N ARG A 196 3.64 -3.80 -9.76
CA ARG A 196 2.65 -3.53 -8.73
C ARG A 196 2.55 -4.63 -7.68
N HIS A 197 2.85 -5.89 -8.01
CA HIS A 197 2.59 -7.00 -7.11
C HIS A 197 3.87 -7.64 -6.57
N VAL A 198 3.89 -7.79 -5.24
CA VAL A 198 4.93 -8.50 -4.50
C VAL A 198 4.31 -9.69 -3.79
N GLN A 199 4.85 -10.87 -4.04
CA GLN A 199 4.52 -12.11 -3.35
C GLN A 199 5.22 -12.13 -1.99
N VAL A 200 4.45 -12.43 -0.94
CA VAL A 200 4.93 -12.67 0.41
C VAL A 200 5.15 -14.16 0.58
N LEU A 201 6.30 -14.53 1.14
CA LEU A 201 6.67 -15.89 1.48
C LEU A 201 6.64 -16.07 3.00
N ASP A 202 6.26 -17.25 3.46
CA ASP A 202 6.49 -17.66 4.85
C ASP A 202 7.98 -17.92 5.11
N ASP A 203 8.30 -18.23 6.37
CA ASP A 203 9.67 -18.47 6.78
C ASP A 203 10.27 -19.76 6.17
N ALA A 204 9.42 -20.67 5.66
CA ALA A 204 9.82 -21.85 4.90
C ALA A 204 9.94 -21.58 3.38
N GLY A 205 9.61 -20.37 2.93
CA GLY A 205 9.68 -19.95 1.52
C GLY A 205 8.42 -20.24 0.71
N ALA A 206 7.33 -20.71 1.32
CA ALA A 206 6.07 -20.97 0.62
C ALA A 206 5.24 -19.69 0.48
N PRO A 207 4.51 -19.51 -0.64
CA PRO A 207 3.71 -18.30 -0.88
C PRO A 207 2.50 -18.22 0.06
N VAL A 208 2.40 -17.13 0.82
CA VAL A 208 1.24 -16.90 1.72
C VAL A 208 0.29 -15.82 1.22
N GLY A 209 0.74 -14.85 0.43
CA GLY A 209 -0.17 -13.85 -0.11
C GLY A 209 0.51 -12.83 -1.01
N ARG A 210 -0.29 -11.98 -1.66
CA ARG A 210 0.22 -10.91 -2.54
C ARG A 210 -0.13 -9.54 -1.97
N LEU A 211 0.84 -8.64 -2.01
CA LEU A 211 0.71 -7.24 -1.66
C LEU A 211 0.70 -6.39 -2.94
N ASP A 212 -0.10 -5.34 -2.93
CA ASP A 212 0.08 -4.22 -3.86
C ASP A 212 1.23 -3.36 -3.31
N ALA A 213 2.37 -3.33 -4.01
CA ALA A 213 3.56 -2.59 -3.63
C ALA A 213 3.33 -1.08 -3.59
N LEU A 214 2.41 -0.58 -4.41
CA LEU A 214 2.03 0.83 -4.42
C LEU A 214 1.00 1.14 -3.33
N ASN A 215 0.19 0.18 -2.91
CA ASN A 215 -0.85 0.39 -1.90
C ASN A 215 -0.99 -0.77 -0.91
N PRO A 216 0.02 -1.02 -0.04
CA PRO A 216 -0.01 -2.14 0.88
C PRO A 216 -1.06 -1.99 1.99
N SER A 217 -1.66 -0.80 2.16
CA SER A 217 -2.85 -0.59 3.00
C SER A 217 -4.15 -1.14 2.38
N ARG A 218 -4.09 -1.61 1.14
CA ARG A 218 -5.22 -2.18 0.40
C ARG A 218 -4.93 -3.63 -0.02
N PRO A 219 -5.61 -4.62 0.58
CA PRO A 219 -5.43 -6.02 0.19
C PRO A 219 -5.74 -6.25 -1.30
N ALA A 220 -4.90 -7.01 -1.98
CA ALA A 220 -5.04 -7.30 -3.42
C ALA A 220 -6.24 -8.22 -3.73
N CYS A 221 -6.59 -9.14 -2.82
CA CYS A 221 -7.72 -10.05 -3.00
C CYS A 221 -9.04 -9.45 -2.45
N ALA A 222 -10.17 -9.80 -3.11
CA ALA A 222 -11.50 -9.31 -2.74
C ALA A 222 -11.85 -9.64 -1.28
N LEU A 223 -11.58 -10.86 -0.84
CA LEU A 223 -11.81 -11.31 0.53
C LEU A 223 -11.02 -10.48 1.56
N GLY A 224 -9.77 -10.13 1.26
CA GLY A 224 -8.98 -9.25 2.12
C GLY A 224 -9.62 -7.86 2.24
N ARG A 225 -10.03 -7.25 1.12
CA ARG A 225 -10.73 -5.95 1.12
C ARG A 225 -12.04 -6.00 1.89
N ARG A 226 -12.78 -7.11 1.75
CA ARG A 226 -14.05 -7.33 2.44
C ARG A 226 -13.87 -7.43 3.94
N CYS A 227 -12.94 -8.26 4.40
CA CYS A 227 -12.59 -8.34 5.81
C CYS A 227 -12.09 -6.99 6.36
N LEU A 228 -11.25 -6.28 5.61
CA LEU A 228 -10.77 -4.95 6.02
C LEU A 228 -11.91 -3.97 6.22
N GLY A 229 -12.83 -3.87 5.25
CA GLY A 229 -14.04 -3.05 5.36
C GLY A 229 -14.88 -3.39 6.58
N ILE A 230 -15.14 -4.68 6.83
CA ILE A 230 -15.90 -5.13 7.99
C ILE A 230 -15.20 -4.71 9.29
N LEU A 231 -13.88 -4.97 9.39
CA LEU A 231 -13.09 -4.66 10.57
C LEU A 231 -13.11 -3.16 10.87
N ILE A 232 -12.86 -2.28 9.88
CA ILE A 232 -12.88 -0.83 10.10
C ILE A 232 -14.28 -0.31 10.48
N ALA A 233 -15.36 -1.02 10.13
CA ALA A 233 -16.72 -0.68 10.55
C ALA A 233 -17.02 -1.09 12.01
N THR A 234 -16.20 -1.98 12.57
CA THR A 234 -16.38 -2.57 13.91
C THR A 234 -15.33 -2.06 14.89
N SER A 235 -15.68 -2.10 16.19
CA SER A 235 -14.82 -1.95 17.38
C SER A 235 -13.70 -0.86 17.35
N ALA A 236 -12.89 -0.81 18.41
CA ALA A 236 -11.75 0.12 18.49
C ALA A 236 -10.58 -0.33 17.59
N LEU A 237 -10.47 -1.65 17.31
CA LEU A 237 -9.35 -2.31 16.62
C LEU A 237 -8.00 -2.09 17.31
N THR A 238 -7.96 -2.33 18.62
CA THR A 238 -6.72 -2.32 19.42
C THR A 238 -6.05 -3.69 19.44
N HIS A 239 -6.85 -4.76 19.50
CA HIS A 239 -6.36 -6.14 19.46
C HIS A 239 -7.11 -6.96 18.41
N VAL A 240 -6.41 -7.43 17.38
CA VAL A 240 -6.99 -8.25 16.31
C VAL A 240 -6.21 -9.53 16.16
N MET A 241 -6.89 -10.68 16.18
CA MET A 241 -6.27 -11.97 15.90
C MET A 241 -6.50 -12.40 14.46
N ILE A 242 -5.45 -12.79 13.76
CA ILE A 242 -5.49 -13.41 12.43
C ILE A 242 -4.83 -14.78 12.52
N ALA A 243 -5.65 -15.84 12.47
CA ALA A 243 -5.16 -17.20 12.66
C ALA A 243 -4.53 -17.84 11.41
N ALA A 244 -4.84 -17.33 10.21
CA ALA A 244 -4.43 -17.94 8.96
C ALA A 244 -3.29 -17.14 8.29
N PRO A 245 -2.11 -17.74 8.04
CA PRO A 245 -0.99 -17.06 7.39
C PRO A 245 -1.34 -16.47 6.03
N ARG A 246 -2.24 -17.09 5.27
CA ARG A 246 -2.66 -16.52 3.98
C ARG A 246 -3.40 -15.18 4.03
N ARG A 247 -3.67 -14.69 5.24
CA ARG A 247 -4.25 -13.38 5.51
C ARG A 247 -3.19 -12.33 5.85
N THR A 248 -1.89 -12.62 5.67
CA THR A 248 -0.82 -11.63 5.83
C THR A 248 -1.07 -10.32 5.07
N PRO A 249 -1.62 -10.30 3.83
CA PRO A 249 -1.94 -9.03 3.17
C PRO A 249 -2.93 -8.15 3.95
N LEU A 250 -3.89 -8.76 4.65
CA LEU A 250 -4.80 -8.03 5.54
C LEU A 250 -4.10 -7.55 6.81
N ALA A 251 -3.20 -8.36 7.37
CA ALA A 251 -2.38 -7.97 8.52
C ALA A 251 -1.52 -6.73 8.22
N VAL A 252 -0.82 -6.75 7.08
CA VAL A 252 -0.02 -5.62 6.60
C VAL A 252 -0.91 -4.39 6.41
N ALA A 253 -2.08 -4.55 5.80
CA ALA A 253 -3.01 -3.45 5.60
C ALA A 253 -3.44 -2.81 6.92
N LEU A 254 -3.88 -3.62 7.89
CA LEU A 254 -4.29 -3.14 9.21
C LEU A 254 -3.16 -2.43 9.95
N LEU A 255 -1.96 -3.02 10.01
CA LEU A 255 -0.81 -2.45 10.72
C LEU A 255 -0.24 -1.21 10.02
N SER A 256 -0.44 -1.06 8.70
CA SER A 256 -0.06 0.16 7.97
C SER A 256 -0.98 1.33 8.28
N MET A 257 -2.27 1.07 8.53
CA MET A 257 -3.28 2.10 8.75
C MET A 257 -3.50 2.43 10.24
N LEU A 258 -3.25 1.47 11.14
CA LEU A 258 -3.55 1.56 12.56
C LEU A 258 -2.26 1.42 13.37
N PRO A 259 -1.60 2.53 13.74
CA PRO A 259 -0.29 2.50 14.39
C PRO A 259 -0.29 1.78 15.73
N ASP A 260 -1.39 1.89 16.47
CA ASP A 260 -1.58 1.37 17.83
C ASP A 260 -2.21 -0.03 17.87
N LEU A 261 -2.47 -0.63 16.71
CA LEU A 261 -3.00 -1.99 16.64
C LEU A 261 -1.94 -3.00 17.10
N THR A 262 -2.36 -3.90 18.00
CA THR A 262 -1.66 -5.16 18.26
C THR A 262 -2.32 -6.28 17.50
N LEU A 263 -1.59 -6.85 16.55
CA LEU A 263 -1.98 -8.02 15.79
C LEU A 263 -1.51 -9.29 16.48
N HIS A 264 -2.43 -10.20 16.77
CA HIS A 264 -2.15 -11.53 17.28
C HIS A 264 -2.18 -12.56 16.14
N HIS A 265 -1.22 -13.48 16.10
CA HIS A 265 -1.13 -14.47 15.03
C HIS A 265 -0.73 -15.85 15.55
N ALA A 266 -1.10 -16.89 14.81
CA ALA A 266 -0.58 -18.24 15.05
C ALA A 266 0.93 -18.29 14.75
N THR A 267 1.69 -19.10 15.50
CA THR A 267 3.15 -19.23 15.29
C THR A 267 3.47 -19.98 14.00
N GLU A 268 2.68 -20.99 13.67
CA GLU A 268 2.93 -21.87 12.52
C GLU A 268 2.63 -21.18 11.18
N GLY A 269 3.59 -21.25 10.26
CA GLY A 269 3.47 -20.70 8.89
C GLY A 269 3.41 -19.18 8.79
N TRP A 270 3.48 -18.45 9.91
CA TRP A 270 3.41 -17.00 9.88
C TRP A 270 4.72 -16.39 9.34
N PRO A 271 4.67 -15.41 8.41
CA PRO A 271 5.85 -14.91 7.74
C PRO A 271 6.60 -13.86 8.59
N LEU A 272 7.21 -14.26 9.72
CA LEU A 272 7.88 -13.34 10.63
C LEU A 272 9.04 -12.59 9.95
N ARG A 273 9.78 -13.25 9.04
CA ARG A 273 10.83 -12.58 8.26
C ARG A 273 10.27 -11.46 7.39
N ALA A 274 9.07 -11.65 6.80
CA ALA A 274 8.40 -10.62 6.02
C ALA A 274 7.92 -9.46 6.89
N MET A 275 7.29 -9.77 8.04
CA MET A 275 6.85 -8.75 8.99
C MET A 275 8.01 -7.93 9.54
N ASN A 276 9.17 -8.56 9.75
CA ASN A 276 10.39 -7.88 10.16
C ASN A 276 10.96 -6.96 9.06
N ALA A 277 11.03 -7.46 7.82
CA ALA A 277 11.47 -6.66 6.69
C ALA A 277 10.59 -5.41 6.48
N LEU A 278 9.27 -5.52 6.68
CA LEU A 278 8.32 -4.41 6.64
C LEU A 278 8.35 -3.49 7.88
N GLN A 279 9.16 -3.80 8.89
CA GLN A 279 9.22 -3.11 10.19
C GLN A 279 7.87 -3.12 10.95
N LEU A 280 7.09 -4.19 10.77
CA LEU A 280 5.77 -4.37 11.39
C LEU A 280 5.78 -5.30 12.62
N THR A 281 6.89 -5.98 12.88
CA THR A 281 7.07 -6.87 14.05
C THR A 281 6.70 -6.23 15.39
N PRO A 282 6.98 -4.94 15.68
CA PRO A 282 6.59 -4.33 16.95
C PRO A 282 5.09 -4.39 17.26
N GLY A 283 4.24 -4.42 16.23
CA GLY A 283 2.79 -4.57 16.35
C GLY A 283 2.29 -6.02 16.36
N CYS A 284 3.18 -7.02 16.26
CA CYS A 284 2.80 -8.44 16.18
C CYS A 284 3.05 -9.17 17.51
N ARG A 285 2.14 -10.07 17.89
CA ARG A 285 2.26 -10.96 19.06
C ARG A 285 1.86 -12.38 18.67
N ALA A 286 2.65 -13.37 19.07
CA ALA A 286 2.27 -14.77 18.89
C ALA A 286 1.16 -15.13 19.90
N ALA A 287 0.13 -15.82 19.43
CA ALA A 287 -0.95 -16.35 20.24
C ALA A 287 -1.62 -17.54 19.52
N ALA A 288 -1.82 -18.65 20.22
CA ALA A 288 -2.54 -19.79 19.70
C ALA A 288 -4.04 -19.69 20.02
N LEU A 289 -4.87 -20.34 19.19
CA LEU A 289 -6.30 -20.45 19.45
C LEU A 289 -6.59 -21.25 20.73
N SER A 290 -5.72 -22.20 21.07
CA SER A 290 -5.84 -23.07 22.25
C SER A 290 -5.36 -22.43 23.55
N ASP A 291 -4.65 -21.30 23.51
CA ASP A 291 -4.16 -20.65 24.73
C ASP A 291 -5.32 -20.39 25.72
N PRO A 292 -5.08 -20.47 27.04
CA PRO A 292 -6.11 -20.13 28.00
C PRO A 292 -6.58 -18.68 27.77
N VAL A 293 -7.89 -18.42 27.92
CA VAL A 293 -8.35 -17.03 27.98
C VAL A 293 -7.76 -16.44 29.25
N PRO A 294 -7.07 -15.30 29.18
CA PRO A 294 -6.50 -14.70 30.37
C PRO A 294 -7.61 -14.47 31.41
N GLU A 295 -7.55 -15.18 32.53
CA GLU A 295 -8.41 -14.95 33.68
C GLU A 295 -7.91 -13.69 34.39
N GLY A 296 -8.32 -12.50 33.89
CA GLY A 296 -7.88 -11.21 34.44
C GLY A 296 -7.63 -10.15 33.37
N SER A 297 -6.47 -9.48 33.46
CA SER A 297 -6.08 -8.28 32.70
C SER A 297 -5.50 -8.53 31.30
N GLY A 298 -5.49 -9.78 30.81
CA GLY A 298 -4.94 -10.04 29.48
C GLY A 298 -5.80 -9.45 28.35
N PRO A 299 -5.20 -9.19 27.17
CA PRO A 299 -5.87 -8.47 26.10
C PRO A 299 -7.02 -9.30 25.54
N ARG A 300 -8.24 -8.75 25.62
CA ARG A 300 -9.39 -9.27 24.87
C ARG A 300 -9.28 -8.83 23.42
N MET A 301 -9.84 -9.63 22.52
CA MET A 301 -9.77 -9.40 21.08
C MET A 301 -10.96 -8.58 20.60
N ASP A 302 -10.70 -7.49 19.90
CA ASP A 302 -11.72 -6.69 19.20
C ASP A 302 -12.20 -7.38 17.93
N ALA A 303 -11.35 -8.22 17.34
CA ALA A 303 -11.75 -9.12 16.27
C ALA A 303 -10.89 -10.40 16.23
N ILE A 304 -11.50 -11.50 15.79
CA ILE A 304 -10.81 -12.76 15.49
C ILE A 304 -11.16 -13.17 14.07
N LEU A 305 -10.17 -13.39 13.22
CA LEU A 305 -10.33 -13.85 11.85
C LEU A 305 -9.87 -15.29 11.69
N LEU A 306 -10.79 -16.15 11.27
CA LEU A 306 -10.59 -17.57 11.04
C LEU A 306 -10.80 -17.93 9.57
N ASP A 307 -10.16 -19.01 9.18
CA ASP A 307 -10.40 -19.70 7.93
C ASP A 307 -11.40 -20.84 8.13
N GLY A 308 -12.48 -20.86 7.33
CA GLY A 308 -13.46 -21.95 7.32
C GLY A 308 -12.92 -23.30 6.88
N GLY A 309 -11.79 -23.33 6.16
CA GLY A 309 -11.09 -24.55 5.78
C GLY A 309 -10.25 -25.18 6.89
N ALA A 310 -10.15 -24.56 8.08
CA ALA A 310 -9.35 -25.10 9.17
C ALA A 310 -9.95 -26.41 9.70
N ALA A 311 -9.15 -27.49 9.75
CA ALA A 311 -9.62 -28.84 10.09
C ALA A 311 -10.34 -28.91 11.45
N TRP A 312 -9.90 -28.14 12.45
CA TRP A 312 -10.50 -28.13 13.78
C TRP A 312 -11.93 -27.61 13.80
N LEU A 313 -12.36 -26.78 12.83
CA LEU A 313 -13.75 -26.29 12.74
C LEU A 313 -14.75 -27.41 12.41
N HIS A 314 -14.25 -28.51 11.86
CA HIS A 314 -15.04 -29.67 11.44
C HIS A 314 -14.87 -30.87 12.39
N GLY A 315 -14.03 -30.72 13.41
CA GLY A 315 -13.72 -31.78 14.38
C GLY A 315 -14.65 -31.80 15.61
N PRO A 316 -14.56 -32.85 16.45
CA PRO A 316 -15.39 -32.98 17.64
C PRO A 316 -15.17 -31.86 18.67
N GLU A 317 -14.00 -31.22 18.65
CA GLU A 317 -13.62 -30.15 19.58
C GLU A 317 -14.08 -28.75 19.12
N ALA A 318 -14.64 -28.62 17.92
CA ALA A 318 -14.99 -27.34 17.30
C ALA A 318 -15.85 -26.46 18.21
N THR A 319 -16.86 -27.05 18.85
CA THR A 319 -17.77 -26.33 19.76
C THR A 319 -17.04 -25.78 20.99
N ALA A 320 -16.17 -26.57 21.60
CA ALA A 320 -15.43 -26.16 22.79
C ALA A 320 -14.44 -25.03 22.46
N LEU A 321 -13.68 -25.17 21.37
CA LEU A 321 -12.74 -24.16 20.90
C LEU A 321 -13.44 -22.88 20.44
N MET A 322 -14.59 -22.98 19.76
CA MET A 322 -15.35 -21.80 19.34
C MET A 322 -15.96 -21.05 20.53
N ARG A 323 -16.41 -21.75 21.58
CA ARG A 323 -16.81 -21.11 22.86
C ARG A 323 -15.63 -20.40 23.53
N LEU A 324 -14.43 -20.99 23.48
CA LEU A 324 -13.20 -20.34 23.94
C LEU A 324 -12.94 -19.03 23.19
N GLN A 325 -13.03 -19.04 21.85
CA GLN A 325 -12.85 -17.83 21.04
C GLN A 325 -13.92 -16.78 21.30
N SER A 326 -15.18 -17.20 21.47
CA SER A 326 -16.25 -16.29 21.90
C SER A 326 -15.85 -15.59 23.20
N ARG A 327 -15.40 -16.31 24.23
CA ARG A 327 -14.98 -15.70 25.50
C ARG A 327 -13.85 -14.67 25.34
N ARG A 328 -12.92 -14.86 24.39
CA ARG A 328 -11.82 -13.93 24.10
C ARG A 328 -12.27 -12.59 23.52
N LEU A 329 -13.44 -12.50 22.89
CA LEU A 329 -13.91 -11.24 22.28
C LEU A 329 -14.22 -10.15 23.32
N SER A 330 -13.87 -8.90 23.02
CA SER A 330 -14.07 -7.72 23.86
C SER A 330 -15.48 -7.12 23.71
N GLY A 331 -16.26 -7.08 24.80
CA GLY A 331 -17.56 -6.37 24.83
C GLY A 331 -18.58 -6.82 23.79
N GLY A 332 -19.54 -5.94 23.46
CA GLY A 332 -20.64 -6.24 22.53
C GLY A 332 -20.35 -5.91 21.06
N ALA A 333 -19.31 -5.12 20.77
CA ALA A 333 -18.97 -4.67 19.41
C ALA A 333 -17.86 -5.48 18.74
N ALA A 334 -17.23 -6.42 19.46
CA ALA A 334 -16.23 -7.31 18.89
C ALA A 334 -16.87 -8.41 18.04
N VAL A 335 -16.12 -8.82 17.02
CA VAL A 335 -16.62 -9.75 15.99
C VAL A 335 -15.66 -10.91 15.77
N LEU A 336 -16.22 -12.08 15.48
CA LEU A 336 -15.49 -13.21 14.94
C LEU A 336 -15.89 -13.38 13.47
N LEU A 337 -14.90 -13.46 12.60
CA LEU A 337 -15.05 -13.58 11.16
C LEU A 337 -14.59 -14.98 10.73
N VAL A 338 -15.46 -15.78 10.12
CA VAL A 338 -15.08 -17.05 9.49
C VAL A 338 -15.24 -16.93 7.99
N CYS A 339 -14.13 -17.07 7.27
CA CYS A 339 -14.09 -16.89 5.82
C CYS A 339 -14.09 -18.25 5.11
N CYS A 340 -15.11 -18.50 4.29
CA CYS A 340 -15.28 -19.74 3.54
C CYS A 340 -15.29 -19.44 2.03
N PRO A 341 -14.79 -20.35 1.17
CA PRO A 341 -14.87 -20.18 -0.28
C PRO A 341 -16.31 -20.25 -0.81
N ALA A 342 -17.19 -20.94 -0.08
CA ALA A 342 -18.60 -21.12 -0.40
C ALA A 342 -19.43 -21.22 0.91
N PRO A 343 -20.77 -21.17 0.84
CA PRO A 343 -21.62 -21.38 2.02
C PRO A 343 -21.33 -22.73 2.68
N ALA A 344 -21.22 -22.72 4.01
CA ALA A 344 -20.84 -23.87 4.82
C ALA A 344 -21.83 -24.05 5.97
N PRO A 345 -22.95 -24.79 5.77
CA PRO A 345 -24.01 -24.93 6.76
C PRO A 345 -23.53 -25.44 8.13
N GLY A 346 -22.57 -26.38 8.16
CA GLY A 346 -22.01 -26.86 9.44
C GLY A 346 -21.28 -25.78 10.25
N ILE A 347 -20.62 -24.82 9.59
CA ILE A 347 -20.00 -23.67 10.24
C ILE A 347 -21.08 -22.68 10.70
N GLU A 348 -22.11 -22.46 9.90
CA GLU A 348 -23.25 -21.64 10.27
C GLU A 348 -23.93 -22.15 11.55
N ASP A 349 -24.27 -23.44 11.59
CA ASP A 349 -24.91 -24.09 12.75
C ASP A 349 -24.03 -24.00 14.00
N LEU A 350 -22.73 -24.26 13.85
CA LEU A 350 -21.75 -24.12 14.92
C LEU A 350 -21.77 -22.69 15.49
N LEU A 351 -21.72 -21.68 14.63
CA LEU A 351 -21.72 -20.27 15.04
C LEU A 351 -23.05 -19.86 15.68
N GLN A 352 -24.20 -20.27 15.14
CA GLN A 352 -25.52 -19.99 15.72
C GLN A 352 -25.72 -20.60 17.11
N SER A 353 -25.11 -21.77 17.36
CA SER A 353 -25.18 -22.43 18.67
C SER A 353 -24.41 -21.69 19.77
N ILE A 354 -23.49 -20.80 19.40
CA ILE A 354 -22.56 -20.12 20.33
C ILE A 354 -22.84 -18.62 20.41
N PHE A 355 -23.16 -17.98 19.29
CA PHE A 355 -23.31 -16.54 19.19
C PHE A 355 -24.78 -16.11 19.15
N PRO A 356 -25.16 -15.04 19.86
CA PRO A 356 -26.52 -14.51 19.81
C PRO A 356 -26.84 -13.78 18.51
N ALA A 357 -25.82 -13.26 17.79
CA ALA A 357 -25.99 -12.61 16.50
C ALA A 357 -25.01 -13.18 15.47
N LEU A 358 -25.54 -13.56 14.31
CA LEU A 358 -24.78 -14.05 13.17
C LEU A 358 -25.26 -13.34 11.91
N TYR A 359 -24.32 -12.82 11.14
CA TYR A 359 -24.57 -12.26 9.82
C TYR A 359 -23.79 -13.06 8.79
N VAL A 360 -24.39 -13.27 7.63
CA VAL A 360 -23.73 -13.83 6.45
C VAL A 360 -23.55 -12.73 5.42
N ILE A 361 -22.41 -12.77 4.75
CA ILE A 361 -22.13 -11.97 3.58
C ILE A 361 -21.70 -12.94 2.49
N GLU A 362 -22.45 -12.95 1.41
CA GLU A 362 -22.09 -13.66 0.19
C GLU A 362 -21.56 -12.65 -0.83
N ASP A 363 -20.40 -12.95 -1.39
CA ASP A 363 -19.72 -12.10 -2.34
C ASP A 363 -19.08 -13.00 -3.40
N ALA A 364 -19.37 -12.73 -4.67
CA ALA A 364 -18.96 -13.60 -5.77
C ALA A 364 -17.42 -13.74 -5.89
N GLU A 365 -16.66 -12.73 -5.46
CA GLU A 365 -15.20 -12.73 -5.52
C GLU A 365 -14.57 -13.10 -4.17
N ALA A 366 -15.23 -12.78 -3.06
CA ALA A 366 -14.72 -13.03 -1.71
C ALA A 366 -15.21 -14.34 -1.07
N GLY A 367 -16.19 -15.03 -1.65
CA GLY A 367 -16.84 -16.19 -1.06
C GLY A 367 -17.84 -15.80 0.03
N THR A 368 -17.97 -16.66 1.04
CA THR A 368 -18.90 -16.46 2.16
C THR A 368 -18.16 -16.05 3.42
N ILE A 369 -18.59 -14.94 4.04
CA ILE A 369 -18.04 -14.46 5.30
C ILE A 369 -19.13 -14.50 6.36
N TYR A 370 -18.92 -15.33 7.38
CA TYR A 370 -19.74 -15.35 8.58
C TYR A 370 -19.20 -14.34 9.59
N VAL A 371 -20.05 -13.43 10.05
CA VAL A 371 -19.75 -12.40 11.05
C VAL A 371 -20.55 -12.70 12.30
N ALA A 372 -19.91 -13.30 13.30
CA ALA A 372 -20.51 -13.66 14.57
C ALA A 372 -20.18 -12.62 15.64
N ALA A 373 -21.15 -12.24 16.47
CA ALA A 373 -20.99 -11.20 17.49
C ALA A 373 -21.72 -11.55 18.80
N LYS A 374 -21.20 -11.02 19.92
CA LYS A 374 -21.79 -11.19 21.26
C LYS A 374 -23.06 -10.37 21.49
N ALA A 375 -23.34 -9.41 20.63
CA ALA A 375 -24.55 -8.63 20.60
C ALA A 375 -24.92 -8.30 19.15
N ARG A 376 -26.17 -7.91 18.91
CA ARG A 376 -26.58 -7.40 17.59
C ARG A 376 -25.73 -6.17 17.25
N LEU A 377 -25.21 -6.15 16.03
CA LEU A 377 -24.40 -5.03 15.56
C LEU A 377 -25.32 -3.86 15.18
N ASP A 378 -25.03 -2.68 15.70
CA ASP A 378 -25.61 -1.42 15.22
C ASP A 378 -25.02 -1.11 13.83
N LEU A 379 -25.73 -1.55 12.78
CA LEU A 379 -25.30 -1.38 11.39
C LEU A 379 -25.26 0.09 10.95
N PRO A 380 -26.23 0.95 11.29
CA PRO A 380 -26.11 2.40 11.08
C PRO A 380 -24.84 3.00 11.70
N ALA A 381 -24.55 2.70 12.98
CA ALA A 381 -23.34 3.19 13.62
C ALA A 381 -22.07 2.61 12.98
N ALA A 382 -22.10 1.34 12.55
CA ALA A 382 -20.99 0.71 11.83
C ALA A 382 -20.71 1.41 10.49
N ARG A 383 -21.75 1.77 9.74
CA ARG A 383 -21.63 2.54 8.50
C ARG A 383 -21.02 3.92 8.76
N SER A 384 -21.50 4.65 9.76
CA SER A 384 -20.94 5.96 10.12
C SER A 384 -19.47 5.87 10.53
N ARG A 385 -19.09 4.83 11.30
CA ARG A 385 -17.68 4.56 11.64
C ARG A 385 -16.83 4.27 10.41
N ALA A 386 -17.33 3.42 9.51
CA ALA A 386 -16.64 3.06 8.27
C ALA A 386 -16.41 4.29 7.38
N MET A 387 -17.42 5.14 7.18
CA MET A 387 -17.30 6.38 6.40
C MET A 387 -16.25 7.32 7.01
N ARG A 388 -16.28 7.52 8.33
CA ARG A 388 -15.31 8.38 9.03
C ARG A 388 -13.89 7.84 8.90
N ARG A 389 -13.66 6.57 9.19
CA ARG A 389 -12.32 5.95 9.08
C ARG A 389 -11.83 5.91 7.64
N ALA A 390 -12.69 5.56 6.68
CA ALA A 390 -12.36 5.58 5.26
C ALA A 390 -11.93 6.98 4.80
N GLY A 391 -12.63 8.04 5.25
CA GLY A 391 -12.24 9.42 4.96
C GLY A 391 -10.89 9.79 5.59
N GLN A 392 -10.69 9.47 6.87
CA GLN A 392 -9.42 9.72 7.58
C GLN A 392 -8.22 9.00 6.96
N LEU A 393 -8.45 7.79 6.45
CA LEU A 393 -7.42 6.94 5.85
C LEU A 393 -7.28 7.16 4.33
N GLY A 394 -8.09 8.03 3.72
CA GLY A 394 -8.08 8.24 2.26
C GLY A 394 -8.52 7.02 1.44
N HIS A 395 -9.29 6.12 2.03
CA HIS A 395 -9.76 4.85 1.44
C HIS A 395 -11.30 4.80 1.32
N PRO A 396 -11.94 5.69 0.53
CA PRO A 396 -13.39 5.70 0.36
C PRO A 396 -13.94 4.38 -0.23
N ASP A 397 -13.10 3.64 -0.96
CA ASP A 397 -13.45 2.36 -1.54
C ASP A 397 -13.71 1.26 -0.50
N LEU A 398 -13.30 1.45 0.75
CA LEU A 398 -13.58 0.51 1.85
C LEU A 398 -15.00 0.64 2.43
N ILE A 399 -15.74 1.71 2.11
CA ILE A 399 -17.11 1.92 2.59
C ILE A 399 -18.04 0.82 2.05
N ARG A 400 -17.93 0.50 0.76
CA ARG A 400 -18.77 -0.51 0.13
C ARG A 400 -18.56 -1.91 0.73
N PRO A 401 -17.31 -2.43 0.79
CA PRO A 401 -16.99 -3.68 1.49
C PRO A 401 -17.42 -3.71 2.96
N ALA A 402 -17.42 -2.55 3.62
CA ALA A 402 -17.83 -2.44 5.01
C ALA A 402 -19.34 -2.63 5.23
N THR A 403 -20.20 -2.23 4.29
CA THR A 403 -21.60 -1.90 4.61
C THR A 403 -22.66 -2.65 3.82
N GLU A 404 -22.34 -3.18 2.65
CA GLU A 404 -23.34 -3.85 1.80
C GLU A 404 -23.52 -5.32 2.14
N GLY A 405 -24.52 -6.00 1.57
CA GLY A 405 -24.60 -7.47 1.51
C GLY A 405 -24.68 -8.24 2.84
N ARG A 406 -24.84 -7.56 3.99
CA ARG A 406 -24.98 -8.20 5.30
C ARG A 406 -26.42 -8.69 5.46
N GLN A 407 -26.60 -10.00 5.54
CA GLN A 407 -27.88 -10.62 5.85
C GLN A 407 -27.81 -11.20 7.26
N MET A 408 -28.70 -10.76 8.14
CA MET A 408 -28.79 -11.32 9.49
C MET A 408 -29.45 -12.69 9.42
N ILE A 409 -28.80 -13.71 9.97
CA ILE A 409 -29.36 -15.05 10.00
C ILE A 409 -30.25 -15.20 11.23
N ALA A 410 -31.55 -15.33 11.03
CA ALA A 410 -32.50 -15.61 12.11
C ALA A 410 -32.29 -17.02 12.65
N LYS A 411 -32.29 -17.18 13.98
CA LYS A 411 -32.19 -18.50 14.63
C LYS A 411 -33.38 -19.37 14.23
N SER A 412 -33.18 -20.67 14.07
CA SER A 412 -34.23 -21.63 13.68
C SER A 412 -35.50 -21.59 14.54
N GLY A 413 -35.44 -21.09 15.79
CA GLY A 413 -36.61 -20.85 16.63
C GLY A 413 -37.45 -19.62 16.25
N GLU A 414 -36.84 -18.57 15.69
CA GLU A 414 -37.53 -17.38 15.17
C GLU A 414 -38.12 -17.63 13.77
N ARG A 415 -37.49 -18.48 12.94
CA ARG A 415 -38.00 -18.86 11.60
C ARG A 415 -39.32 -19.63 11.63
N ARG A 416 -39.71 -20.23 12.77
CA ARG A 416 -41.00 -20.92 12.93
C ARG A 416 -42.12 -19.99 13.42
N ALA A 417 -41.81 -18.75 13.78
CA ALA A 417 -42.75 -17.76 14.31
C ALA A 417 -43.11 -16.65 13.29
N GLN A 418 -42.52 -16.70 12.10
CA GLN A 418 -42.92 -15.95 10.90
C GLN A 418 -43.64 -16.91 9.96
#